data_AF-A0A831PFA7-F1
#
_entry.id   AF-A0A831PFA7-F1
#
_cell.length_a   1.000
_cell.length_b   1.000
_cell.length_c   1.000
_cell.angle_alpha   90.00
_cell.angle_beta   90.00
_cell.angle_gamma   90.00
#
_symmetry.space_group_name_H-M   'P 1'
#
loop_
_entity.id
_entity.type
_entity.pdbx_description
1 polymer ?
#
loop_
_entity_poly.entity_id
_entity_poly.type
_entity_poly.pdbx_seq_one_letter_code
_entity_poly.pdbx_strand_id
1 'polypeptide(L)'
;MDVVTTLRYRFVRYCVNKAYAEMDLQGVPAEVVNVFDDVVNQIRDLERYFTSLESAVRVVRVDLPEKLKILRERDQALAKVFVKKMVEHCLELDEVANSKISEYLKELLSSF
;
A
#
# COMPACT_ATOMS: atom_id res chain seq x y z
N MET A 1 -5.91 16.29 16.08
CA MET A 1 -5.14 15.92 14.88
C MET A 1 -6.13 15.85 13.75
N ASP A 2 -5.89 16.52 12.62
CA ASP A 2 -6.81 16.43 11.48
C ASP A 2 -6.76 15.03 10.85
N VAL A 3 -7.84 14.65 10.16
CA VAL A 3 -8.02 13.32 9.55
C VAL A 3 -6.92 13.01 8.54
N VAL A 4 -6.46 14.02 7.79
CA VAL A 4 -5.46 13.85 6.73
C VAL A 4 -4.07 13.59 7.33
N THR A 5 -3.68 14.33 8.37
CA THR A 5 -2.43 14.10 9.11
C THR A 5 -2.42 12.72 9.77
N THR A 6 -3.56 12.30 10.32
CA THR A 6 -3.72 10.98 10.94
C THR A 6 -3.59 9.87 9.90
N LEU A 7 -4.31 10.00 8.78
CA LEU A 7 -4.27 9.06 7.65
C LEU A 7 -2.87 8.97 7.06
N ARG A 8 -2.20 10.10 6.83
CA ARG A 8 -0.83 10.16 6.32
C ARG A 8 0.10 9.31 7.16
N TYR A 9 0.11 9.56 8.47
CA TYR A 9 0.98 8.85 9.41
C TYR A 9 0.65 7.36 9.50
N ARG A 10 -0.64 7.00 9.52
CA ARG A 10 -1.10 5.62 9.65
C ARG A 10 -0.94 4.82 8.35
N PHE A 11 -1.02 5.44 7.18
CA PHE A 11 -0.80 4.77 5.91
C PHE A 11 0.55 4.04 5.89
N VAL A 12 1.64 4.75 6.21
CA VAL A 12 2.97 4.14 6.24
C VAL A 12 3.14 3.20 7.41
N ARG A 13 2.86 3.68 8.62
CA ARG A 13 3.21 2.92 9.83
C ARG A 13 2.33 1.72 10.06
N TYR A 14 1.04 1.84 9.76
CA TYR A 14 0.05 0.82 10.01
C TYR A 14 -0.24 -0.04 8.78
N CYS A 15 -0.45 0.54 7.59
CA CYS A 15 -0.74 -0.29 6.42
C CYS A 15 0.51 -0.91 5.81
N VAL A 16 1.47 -0.08 5.40
CA VAL A 16 2.60 -0.51 4.57
C VAL A 16 3.62 -1.28 5.39
N ASN A 17 4.07 -0.72 6.52
CA ASN A 17 5.11 -1.33 7.35
C ASN A 17 4.65 -2.63 8.01
N LYS A 18 3.40 -2.69 8.47
CA LYS A 18 2.85 -3.90 9.07
C LYS A 18 2.69 -5.00 8.01
N ALA A 19 2.17 -4.66 6.82
CA ALA A 19 2.11 -5.62 5.71
C ALA A 19 3.49 -6.16 5.34
N TYR A 20 4.49 -5.28 5.23
CA TYR A 20 5.88 -5.64 4.94
C TYR A 20 6.47 -6.58 6.01
N ALA A 21 6.29 -6.24 7.29
CA ALA A 21 6.82 -7.04 8.40
C ALA A 21 6.19 -8.44 8.51
N GLU A 22 4.99 -8.62 7.97
CA GLU A 22 4.28 -9.91 7.93
C GLU A 22 4.58 -10.73 6.66
N MET A 23 5.44 -10.25 5.76
CA MET A 23 5.82 -11.00 4.56
C MET A 23 6.78 -12.13 4.93
N ASP A 24 6.46 -13.33 4.47
CA ASP A 24 7.41 -14.44 4.45
C ASP A 24 8.23 -14.36 3.16
N LEU A 25 9.51 -13.99 3.30
CA LEU A 25 10.45 -13.86 2.19
C LEU A 25 11.40 -15.06 2.10
N GLN A 26 11.18 -16.11 2.91
CA GLN A 26 12.02 -17.30 2.87
C GLN A 26 11.92 -17.98 1.50
N GLY A 27 13.07 -18.15 0.83
CA GLY A 27 13.13 -18.77 -0.50
C GLY A 27 12.78 -17.84 -1.66
N VAL A 28 12.45 -16.57 -1.40
CA VAL A 28 12.32 -15.56 -2.46
C VAL A 28 13.73 -15.19 -2.99
N PRO A 29 13.96 -15.15 -4.31
CA PRO A 29 15.26 -14.77 -4.87
C PRO A 29 15.68 -13.37 -4.40
N ALA A 30 16.97 -13.19 -4.09
CA ALA A 30 17.49 -11.92 -3.57
C ALA A 30 17.20 -10.72 -4.50
N GLU A 31 17.22 -10.93 -5.82
CA GLU A 31 16.86 -9.89 -6.80
C GLU A 31 15.40 -9.44 -6.68
N VAL A 32 14.48 -10.37 -6.38
CA VAL A 32 13.05 -10.08 -6.19
C VAL A 32 12.84 -9.38 -4.85
N VAL A 33 13.55 -9.80 -3.79
CA VAL A 33 13.54 -9.13 -2.49
C VAL A 33 14.02 -7.68 -2.61
N ASN A 34 15.10 -7.43 -3.35
CA ASN A 34 15.61 -6.07 -3.56
C ASN A 34 14.57 -5.18 -4.28
N VAL A 35 13.92 -5.71 -5.34
CA VAL A 35 12.85 -4.97 -6.02
C VAL A 35 11.67 -4.73 -5.08
N PHE A 36 11.33 -5.71 -4.25
CA PHE A 36 10.27 -5.57 -3.26
C PHE A 36 10.57 -4.46 -2.26
N ASP A 37 11.78 -4.43 -1.69
CA ASP A 37 12.23 -3.38 -0.78
C ASP A 37 12.18 -1.99 -1.43
N ASP A 38 12.62 -1.88 -2.68
CA ASP A 38 12.56 -0.63 -3.45
C ASP A 38 11.12 -0.15 -3.66
N VAL A 39 10.22 -1.06 -4.04
CA VAL A 39 8.79 -0.74 -4.23
C VAL A 39 8.15 -0.33 -2.91
N VAL A 40 8.44 -1.03 -1.81
CA VAL A 40 7.93 -0.68 -0.47
C VAL A 40 8.41 0.71 -0.07
N ASN A 41 9.68 1.05 -0.28
CA ASN A 41 10.21 2.39 -0.01
C ASN A 41 9.52 3.47 -0.85
N GLN A 42 9.30 3.21 -2.15
CA GLN A 42 8.55 4.14 -3.01
C GLN A 42 7.10 4.33 -2.54
N ILE A 43 6.45 3.28 -2.04
CA ILE A 43 5.09 3.37 -1.49
C ILE A 43 5.08 4.17 -0.18
N ARG A 44 6.08 3.98 0.69
CA ARG A 44 6.23 4.77 1.93
C ARG A 44 6.31 6.27 1.62
N ASP A 45 7.09 6.64 0.61
CA ASP A 45 7.25 8.02 0.17
C ASP A 45 5.94 8.66 -0.33
N LEU A 46 4.93 7.86 -0.71
CA LEU A 46 3.65 8.40 -1.17
C LEU A 46 2.90 9.17 -0.09
N GLU A 47 3.19 8.95 1.20
CA GLU A 47 2.56 9.67 2.30
C GLU A 47 2.71 11.20 2.18
N ARG A 48 3.82 11.67 1.57
CA ARG A 48 4.06 13.10 1.37
C ARG A 48 2.99 13.78 0.52
N TYR A 49 2.25 13.01 -0.27
CA TYR A 49 1.17 13.48 -1.13
C TYR A 49 -0.21 13.48 -0.45
N PHE A 50 -0.32 13.03 0.81
CA PHE A 50 -1.57 13.05 1.56
C PHE A 50 -1.79 14.45 2.16
N THR A 51 -1.98 15.46 1.32
CA THR A 51 -2.22 16.86 1.70
C THR A 51 -3.71 17.20 1.82
N SER A 52 -4.59 16.40 1.22
CA SER A 52 -6.04 16.40 1.42
C SER A 52 -6.62 14.98 1.27
N LEU A 53 -7.93 14.82 1.50
CA LEU A 53 -8.60 13.54 1.22
C LEU A 53 -8.62 13.22 -0.28
N GLU A 54 -8.81 14.23 -1.15
CA GLU A 54 -8.78 14.07 -2.60
C GLU A 54 -7.40 13.63 -3.09
N SER A 55 -6.33 14.19 -2.49
CA SER A 55 -4.97 13.80 -2.86
C SER A 55 -4.67 12.38 -2.38
N ALA A 56 -5.13 11.97 -1.20
CA ALA A 56 -5.04 10.59 -0.72
C ALA A 56 -5.79 9.62 -1.64
N VAL A 57 -6.99 9.99 -2.10
CA VAL A 57 -7.75 9.22 -3.10
C VAL A 57 -6.95 9.06 -4.40
N ARG A 58 -6.33 10.15 -4.91
CA ARG A 58 -5.46 10.09 -6.10
C ARG A 58 -4.30 9.13 -5.88
N VAL A 59 -3.65 9.18 -4.73
CA VAL A 59 -2.53 8.29 -4.39
C VAL A 59 -2.97 6.83 -4.47
N VAL A 60 -4.07 6.47 -3.80
CA VAL A 60 -4.54 5.09 -3.76
C VAL A 60 -5.01 4.61 -5.13
N ARG A 61 -5.62 5.48 -5.95
CA ARG A 61 -6.17 5.11 -7.26
C ARG A 61 -5.13 5.09 -8.38
N VAL A 62 -4.08 5.89 -8.30
CA VAL A 62 -3.14 6.12 -9.41
C VAL A 62 -1.72 5.77 -9.02
N ASP A 63 -1.16 6.48 -8.04
CA ASP A 63 0.28 6.39 -7.74
C ASP A 63 0.64 5.03 -7.11
N LEU A 64 -0.19 4.51 -6.20
CA LEU A 64 0.02 3.22 -5.54
C LEU A 64 -0.01 2.03 -6.52
N PRO A 65 -1.05 1.86 -7.38
CA PRO A 65 -1.05 0.81 -8.40
C PRO A 65 0.15 0.90 -9.34
N GLU A 66 0.60 2.11 -9.69
CA GLU A 66 1.77 2.30 -10.54
C GLU A 66 3.04 1.72 -9.91
N LYS A 67 3.27 1.95 -8.61
CA LYS A 67 4.43 1.39 -7.90
C LYS A 67 4.35 -0.14 -7.81
N LEU A 68 3.15 -0.67 -7.59
CA LEU A 68 2.92 -2.10 -7.45
C LEU A 68 3.06 -2.87 -8.78
N LYS A 69 2.91 -2.22 -9.95
CA LYS A 69 3.12 -2.87 -11.25
C LYS A 69 4.50 -3.50 -11.37
N ILE A 70 5.54 -2.79 -10.90
CA ILE A 70 6.93 -3.26 -10.95
C ILE A 70 7.07 -4.57 -10.17
N LEU A 71 6.53 -4.62 -8.95
CA LEU A 71 6.54 -5.83 -8.14
C LEU A 71 5.74 -6.95 -8.80
N ARG A 72 4.56 -6.65 -9.33
CA ARG A 72 3.68 -7.62 -10.00
C ARG A 72 4.34 -8.26 -11.22
N GLU A 73 5.09 -7.49 -12.00
CA GLU A 73 5.82 -7.96 -13.18
C GLU A 73 7.00 -8.86 -12.82
N ARG A 74 7.60 -8.66 -11.64
CA ARG A 74 8.68 -9.51 -11.13
C ARG A 74 8.17 -10.78 -10.46
N ASP A 75 7.20 -10.64 -9.57
CA ASP A 75 6.59 -11.74 -8.84
C ASP A 75 5.14 -11.41 -8.49
N GLN A 76 4.21 -11.97 -9.26
CA GLN A 76 2.78 -11.75 -9.08
C GLN A 76 2.27 -12.31 -7.74
N ALA A 77 2.81 -13.43 -7.26
CA ALA A 77 2.36 -14.07 -6.04
C ALA A 77 2.75 -13.22 -4.81
N LEU A 78 4.01 -12.78 -4.76
CA LEU A 78 4.52 -11.88 -3.73
C LEU A 78 3.73 -10.56 -3.73
N ALA A 79 3.50 -9.98 -4.91
CA ALA A 79 2.73 -8.75 -5.05
C ALA A 79 1.30 -8.90 -4.51
N LYS A 80 0.61 -10.00 -4.87
CA LYS A 80 -0.75 -10.28 -4.41
C LYS A 80 -0.83 -10.43 -2.89
N VAL A 81 0.10 -11.16 -2.28
CA VAL A 81 0.14 -11.33 -0.81
C VAL A 81 0.38 -10.00 -0.11
N PHE A 82 1.35 -9.22 -0.59
CA PHE A 82 1.65 -7.91 0.00
C PHE A 82 0.47 -6.94 -0.13
N VAL A 83 -0.13 -6.82 -1.32
CA VAL A 83 -1.29 -5.95 -1.56
C VAL A 83 -2.46 -6.34 -0.67
N LYS A 84 -2.74 -7.64 -0.54
CA LYS A 84 -3.79 -8.14 0.35
C LYS A 84 -3.59 -7.67 1.79
N LYS A 85 -2.42 -7.92 2.37
CA LYS A 85 -2.11 -7.51 3.75
C LYS A 85 -2.18 -6.01 3.94
N MET A 86 -1.61 -5.24 3.02
CA MET A 86 -1.62 -3.77 3.08
C MET A 86 -3.04 -3.21 3.01
N VAL A 87 -3.89 -3.74 2.12
CA VAL A 87 -5.29 -3.34 2.01
C VAL A 87 -6.08 -3.71 3.27
N GLU A 88 -5.90 -4.92 3.81
CA GLU A 88 -6.53 -5.35 5.06
C GLU A 88 -6.22 -4.38 6.20
N HIS A 89 -4.94 -4.07 6.44
CA HIS A 89 -4.54 -3.10 7.48
C HIS A 89 -5.07 -1.69 7.23
N CYS A 90 -5.16 -1.25 5.97
CA CYS A 90 -5.75 0.06 5.66
C CYS A 90 -7.26 0.10 5.89
N LEU A 91 -7.99 -0.98 5.65
CA LEU A 91 -9.43 -1.04 5.89
C LEU A 91 -9.80 -1.10 7.37
N GLU A 92 -8.86 -1.43 8.25
CA GLU A 92 -9.02 -1.34 9.71
C GLU A 92 -9.00 0.10 10.24
N LEU A 93 -8.55 1.07 9.43
CA LEU A 93 -8.49 2.47 9.84
C LEU A 93 -9.87 3.12 9.70
N ASP A 94 -10.38 3.72 10.78
CA ASP A 94 -11.69 4.40 10.79
C ASP A 94 -11.81 5.49 9.71
N GLU A 95 -10.72 6.23 9.46
CA GLU A 95 -10.63 7.25 8.41
C GLU A 95 -10.71 6.70 6.97
N VAL A 96 -10.41 5.41 6.78
CA VAL A 96 -10.48 4.72 5.49
C VAL A 96 -11.80 3.98 5.34
N ALA A 97 -12.20 3.21 6.35
CA ALA A 97 -13.37 2.33 6.32
C ALA A 97 -14.66 3.04 5.89
N ASN A 98 -14.82 4.31 6.28
CA ASN A 98 -16.00 5.13 5.99
C ASN A 98 -15.77 6.15 4.86
N SER A 99 -14.73 6.01 4.04
CA SER A 99 -14.40 6.94 2.96
C SER A 99 -14.29 6.27 1.59
N LYS A 100 -14.30 7.08 0.52
CA LYS A 100 -14.07 6.63 -0.87
C LYS A 100 -12.75 5.88 -1.05
N ILE A 101 -11.79 6.07 -0.15
CA ILE A 101 -10.50 5.37 -0.19
C ILE A 101 -10.72 3.85 -0.04
N SER A 102 -11.68 3.42 0.80
CA SER A 102 -11.99 1.99 0.97
C SER A 102 -12.46 1.32 -0.32
N GLU A 103 -13.23 2.02 -1.16
CA GLU A 103 -13.71 1.51 -2.45
C GLU A 103 -12.51 1.26 -3.38
N TYR A 104 -11.62 2.24 -3.53
CA TYR A 104 -10.43 2.10 -4.37
C TYR A 104 -9.44 1.06 -3.86
N LEU A 105 -9.31 0.88 -2.54
CA LEU A 105 -8.48 -0.20 -1.98
C LEU A 105 -9.04 -1.59 -2.30
N LYS A 106 -10.37 -1.75 -2.27
CA LYS A 106 -11.04 -3.00 -2.66
C LYS A 106 -10.92 -3.27 -4.16
N GLU A 107 -11.04 -2.24 -4.99
CA GLU A 107 -10.78 -2.34 -6.43
C GLU A 107 -9.33 -2.75 -6.71
N LEU A 108 -8.36 -2.13 -6.02
CA LEU A 108 -6.95 -2.49 -6.11
C LEU A 108 -6.73 -3.97 -5.76
N LEU A 109 -7.28 -4.43 -4.63
CA LEU A 109 -7.19 -5.83 -4.22
C LEU A 109 -7.76 -6.79 -5.27
N SER A 110 -8.86 -6.40 -5.92
CA SER A 110 -9.52 -7.22 -6.96
C SER A 110 -8.72 -7.28 -8.26
N SER A 111 -7.76 -6.38 -8.46
CA SER A 111 -6.93 -6.29 -9.67
C SER A 111 -5.63 -7.14 -9.62
N PHE A 112 -5.40 -7.87 -8.52
CA PHE A 112 -4.25 -8.74 -8.27
C PHE A 112 -4.66 -10.21 -8.06
#